data_AF-A0A317JBG1-F1
#
_entry.id   AF-A0A317JBG1-F1
#
_cell.length_a   1.000
_cell.length_b   1.000
_cell.length_c   1.000
_cell.angle_alpha   90.00
_cell.angle_beta   90.00
_cell.angle_gamma   90.00
#
_symmetry.space_group_name_H-M   'P 1'
#
loop_
_entity.id
_entity.type
_entity.pdbx_description
1 polymer ?
#
loop_
_entity_poly.entity_id
_entity_poly.type
_entity_poly.pdbx_seq_one_letter_code
_entity_poly.pdbx_strand_id
1 'polypeptide(L)'
;MRMGQKILLFLLISIHIGFVGMLMGSKPKQQSTKTPSLVVKTVSLKPSSPPTQKRNVAQKKMPKPIKPLVKKTPPIKQSGKRIPTPKHTPQEFAIPSSILKQLEESIAKIEQKDDKQCKSSTIVTASLSSKVVVTSAQEEPTLSSYTASLVKVLSQMLQLPEYGEVKIKIKVSPAGKILELLVLQAESKINKLYLERHLPNIVLPKCNEKVTLNNEQTFTLTFCNVL
;
A
#
# COMPACT_ATOMS: atom_id res chain seq x y z
N MET A 1 60.50 10.95 -24.49
CA MET A 1 60.04 10.82 -23.09
C MET A 1 61.12 10.12 -22.27
N ARG A 2 61.60 10.76 -21.19
CA ARG A 2 62.56 10.15 -20.26
C ARG A 2 61.87 9.01 -19.49
N MET A 3 62.62 7.97 -19.14
CA MET A 3 62.10 6.76 -18.48
C MET A 3 61.24 7.07 -17.25
N GLY A 4 61.59 8.09 -16.47
CA GLY A 4 60.82 8.53 -15.30
C GLY A 4 59.39 9.02 -15.61
N GLN A 5 59.15 9.59 -16.79
CA GLN A 5 57.82 10.09 -17.17
C GLN A 5 56.85 8.95 -17.48
N LYS A 6 57.36 7.83 -17.99
CA LYS A 6 56.55 6.63 -18.26
C LYS A 6 56.13 5.95 -16.95
N ILE A 7 57.00 5.93 -15.94
CA ILE A 7 56.72 5.36 -14.62
C ILE A 7 55.63 6.16 -13.89
N LEU A 8 55.70 7.49 -13.92
CA LEU A 8 54.70 8.35 -13.28
C LEU A 8 53.31 8.17 -13.92
N LEU A 9 53.24 8.07 -15.25
CA LEU A 9 51.99 7.85 -15.97
C LEU A 9 51.37 6.48 -15.63
N PHE A 10 52.19 5.44 -15.50
CA PHE A 10 51.72 4.09 -15.16
C PHE A 10 51.14 4.02 -13.74
N LEU A 11 51.75 4.73 -12.79
CA LEU A 11 51.24 4.83 -11.42
C LEU A 11 49.88 5.55 -11.35
N LEU A 12 49.72 6.64 -12.09
CA LEU A 12 48.44 7.37 -12.15
C LEU A 12 47.31 6.51 -12.74
N ILE A 13 47.59 5.77 -13.81
CA ILE A 13 46.61 4.87 -14.44
C ILE A 13 46.22 3.74 -13.48
N SER A 14 47.20 3.16 -12.78
CA SER A 14 46.95 2.06 -11.82
C SER A 14 46.05 2.50 -10.65
N ILE A 15 46.25 3.70 -10.11
CA ILE A 15 45.41 4.26 -9.03
C ILE A 15 43.97 4.46 -9.50
N HIS A 16 43.76 4.97 -10.72
CA HIS A 16 42.41 5.16 -11.25
C HIS A 16 41.67 3.84 -11.51
N ILE A 17 42.36 2.81 -12.04
CA ILE A 17 41.76 1.50 -12.25
C ILE A 17 41.35 0.86 -10.90
N GLY A 18 42.19 0.99 -9.87
CA GLY A 18 41.88 0.52 -8.51
C GLY A 18 40.64 1.18 -7.91
N PHE A 19 40.51 2.51 -8.08
CA PHE A 19 39.36 3.26 -7.55
C PHE A 19 38.04 2.89 -8.25
N VAL A 20 38.07 2.71 -9.58
CA VAL A 20 36.89 2.30 -10.34
C VAL A 20 36.47 0.87 -9.99
N GLY A 21 37.42 -0.05 -9.78
CA GLY A 21 37.14 -1.41 -9.34
C GLY A 21 36.46 -1.48 -7.96
N MET A 22 36.85 -0.61 -7.03
CA MET A 22 36.29 -0.57 -5.68
C MET A 22 34.82 -0.10 -5.65
N LEU A 23 34.40 0.77 -6.58
CA LEU A 23 33.02 1.25 -6.69
C LEU A 23 32.06 0.16 -7.21
N MET A 24 32.52 -0.81 -8.00
CA MET A 24 31.67 -1.86 -8.57
C MET A 24 31.47 -3.07 -7.63
N GLY A 25 32.27 -3.21 -6.55
CA GLY A 25 32.25 -4.36 -5.65
C GLY A 25 31.20 -4.32 -4.51
N SER A 26 30.50 -3.20 -4.34
CA SER A 26 29.55 -3.03 -3.23
C SER A 26 28.22 -3.70 -3.56
N LYS A 27 28.13 -5.02 -3.34
CA LYS A 27 26.84 -5.73 -3.43
C LYS A 27 25.87 -5.08 -2.44
N PRO A 28 24.69 -4.60 -2.89
CA PRO A 28 23.71 -4.02 -1.99
C PRO A 28 23.31 -5.08 -0.97
N LYS A 29 23.59 -4.82 0.32
CA LYS A 29 23.06 -5.62 1.43
C LYS A 29 21.55 -5.54 1.32
N GLN A 30 20.94 -6.59 0.81
CA GLN A 30 19.51 -6.78 0.73
C GLN A 30 18.97 -6.77 2.17
N GLN A 31 18.58 -5.59 2.65
CA GLN A 31 17.89 -5.45 3.92
C GLN A 31 16.55 -6.14 3.76
N SER A 32 16.46 -7.36 4.29
CA SER A 32 15.22 -8.09 4.49
C SER A 32 14.33 -7.25 5.40
N THR A 33 13.45 -6.44 4.79
CA THR A 33 12.33 -5.84 5.48
C THR A 33 11.39 -6.96 5.87
N LYS A 34 11.57 -7.49 7.07
CA LYS A 34 10.58 -8.34 7.73
C LYS A 34 9.30 -7.52 7.84
N THR A 35 8.36 -7.74 6.94
CA THR A 35 6.99 -7.26 7.09
C THR A 35 6.47 -7.77 8.42
N PRO A 36 5.98 -6.90 9.33
CA PRO A 36 5.33 -7.36 10.55
C PRO A 36 4.15 -8.22 10.12
N SER A 37 4.19 -9.53 10.43
CA SER A 37 3.02 -10.37 10.21
C SER A 37 1.94 -9.86 11.16
N LEU A 38 0.87 -9.33 10.58
CA LEU A 38 -0.30 -8.91 11.32
C LEU A 38 -0.94 -10.18 11.90
N VAL A 39 -0.57 -10.54 13.13
CA VAL A 39 -1.25 -11.60 13.87
C VAL A 39 -2.60 -11.04 14.29
N VAL A 40 -3.60 -11.26 13.45
CA VAL A 40 -5.01 -11.07 13.81
C VAL A 40 -5.32 -12.09 14.89
N LYS A 41 -5.23 -11.67 16.15
CA LYS A 41 -5.81 -12.41 17.27
C LYS A 41 -7.32 -12.27 17.14
N THR A 42 -7.94 -13.16 16.38
CA THR A 42 -9.38 -13.34 16.39
C THR A 42 -9.76 -13.84 17.79
N VAL A 43 -10.27 -12.93 18.62
CA VAL A 43 -10.88 -13.28 19.91
C VAL A 43 -12.21 -13.96 19.59
N SER A 44 -12.17 -15.28 19.40
CA SER A 44 -13.38 -16.10 19.42
C SER A 44 -13.89 -16.12 20.86
N LEU A 45 -14.95 -15.37 21.15
CA LEU A 45 -15.73 -15.54 22.36
C LEU A 45 -16.38 -16.92 22.29
N LYS A 46 -15.71 -17.89 22.93
CA LYS A 46 -16.23 -19.25 23.12
C LYS A 46 -17.42 -19.17 24.06
N PRO A 47 -18.60 -19.72 23.70
CA PRO A 47 -19.71 -19.84 24.64
C PRO A 47 -19.27 -20.70 25.83
N SER A 48 -19.43 -20.13 27.02
CA SER A 48 -19.20 -20.79 28.31
C SER A 48 -20.09 -22.03 28.42
N SER A 49 -19.49 -23.21 28.41
CA SER A 49 -20.12 -24.46 28.81
C SER A 49 -19.58 -24.88 30.19
N PRO A 50 -20.43 -25.45 31.07
CA PRO A 50 -20.11 -25.74 32.46
C PRO A 50 -19.00 -26.80 32.64
N PRO A 51 -18.35 -26.85 33.82
CA PRO A 51 -17.13 -27.62 34.04
C PRO A 51 -17.44 -29.11 34.16
N THR A 52 -16.73 -29.96 33.42
CA THR A 52 -16.69 -31.40 33.69
C THR A 52 -15.25 -31.86 33.82
N GLN A 53 -15.05 -32.71 34.82
CA GLN A 53 -13.83 -33.06 35.50
C GLN A 53 -12.70 -33.65 34.65
N LYS A 54 -11.48 -33.32 35.13
CA LYS A 54 -10.22 -34.06 35.04
C LYS A 54 -10.34 -35.55 34.68
N ARG A 55 -9.58 -35.97 33.64
CA ARG A 55 -8.85 -37.24 33.71
C ARG A 55 -7.51 -37.14 32.96
N ASN A 56 -6.45 -37.23 33.75
CA ASN A 56 -5.07 -37.45 33.34
C ASN A 56 -4.92 -38.88 32.82
N VAL A 57 -4.35 -39.09 31.63
CA VAL A 57 -3.53 -40.27 31.32
C VAL A 57 -2.44 -39.87 30.31
N ALA A 58 -1.22 -40.23 30.67
CA ALA A 58 0.02 -40.00 29.95
C ALA A 58 0.33 -41.07 28.89
N GLN A 59 1.36 -40.78 28.08
CA GLN A 59 2.15 -41.69 27.21
C GLN A 59 1.43 -42.11 25.91
N LYS A 60 2.05 -42.32 24.74
CA LYS A 60 3.41 -42.78 24.43
C LYS A 60 3.65 -42.72 22.90
N LYS A 61 4.91 -42.49 22.51
CA LYS A 61 5.62 -43.04 21.32
C LYS A 61 5.15 -42.74 19.88
N MET A 62 6.01 -41.94 19.21
CA MET A 62 6.80 -42.20 17.98
C MET A 62 6.18 -42.74 16.67
N PRO A 63 6.81 -42.41 15.51
CA PRO A 63 6.16 -42.30 14.21
C PRO A 63 6.28 -43.56 13.35
N LYS A 64 5.34 -43.73 12.40
CA LYS A 64 5.52 -44.60 11.22
C LYS A 64 5.09 -43.89 9.93
N PRO A 65 5.80 -44.13 8.81
CA PRO A 65 5.56 -43.47 7.54
C PRO A 65 4.46 -44.20 6.76
N ILE A 66 3.52 -43.45 6.18
CA ILE A 66 2.50 -44.00 5.29
C ILE A 66 2.61 -43.33 3.92
N LYS A 67 2.83 -44.20 2.93
CA LYS A 67 2.85 -43.95 1.48
C LYS A 67 1.55 -43.32 0.97
N PRO A 68 1.56 -42.67 -0.21
CA PRO A 68 0.38 -42.01 -0.76
C PRO A 68 -0.59 -43.06 -1.34
N LEU A 69 -1.81 -43.09 -0.82
CA LEU A 69 -2.91 -43.86 -1.41
C LEU A 69 -3.94 -42.91 -1.99
N VAL A 70 -3.93 -42.85 -3.32
CA VAL A 70 -4.98 -42.33 -4.20
C VAL A 70 -6.35 -42.76 -3.70
N LYS A 71 -7.25 -41.82 -3.40
CA LYS A 71 -8.67 -42.12 -3.20
C LYS A 71 -9.58 -41.13 -3.89
N LYS A 72 -10.19 -41.68 -4.94
CA LYS A 72 -11.40 -41.32 -5.67
C LYS A 72 -12.41 -40.51 -4.85
N THR A 73 -12.86 -39.45 -5.50
CA THR A 73 -14.07 -38.67 -5.26
C THR A 73 -15.31 -39.58 -5.21
N PRO A 74 -16.19 -39.47 -4.18
CA PRO A 74 -17.57 -39.91 -4.28
C PRO A 74 -18.51 -38.74 -4.65
N PRO A 75 -19.62 -39.01 -5.36
CA PRO A 75 -20.60 -38.00 -5.71
C PRO A 75 -21.51 -37.70 -4.51
N ILE A 76 -21.59 -36.42 -4.13
CA ILE A 76 -22.51 -35.95 -3.10
C ILE A 76 -23.93 -35.97 -3.67
N LYS A 77 -24.72 -36.93 -3.17
CA LYS A 77 -26.18 -36.97 -3.33
C LYS A 77 -26.82 -35.82 -2.57
N GLN A 78 -27.69 -35.10 -3.28
CA GLN A 78 -28.64 -34.16 -2.76
C GLN A 78 -29.55 -34.83 -1.72
N SER A 79 -29.70 -34.21 -0.54
CA SER A 79 -30.88 -34.40 0.30
C SER A 79 -31.40 -33.04 0.72
N GLY A 80 -32.57 -32.70 0.16
CA GLY A 80 -33.31 -31.51 0.51
C GLY A 80 -33.85 -31.63 1.93
N LYS A 81 -33.28 -30.85 2.85
CA LYS A 81 -33.87 -30.60 4.15
C LYS A 81 -34.56 -29.24 4.06
N ARG A 82 -35.89 -29.26 3.87
CA ARG A 82 -36.75 -28.08 4.03
C ARG A 82 -36.55 -27.55 5.45
N ILE A 83 -35.92 -26.38 5.55
CA ILE A 83 -35.80 -25.63 6.79
C ILE A 83 -37.15 -24.95 7.02
N PRO A 84 -37.83 -25.16 8.16
CA PRO A 84 -39.05 -24.46 8.48
C PRO A 84 -38.75 -22.97 8.71
N THR A 85 -39.43 -22.14 7.93
CA THR A 85 -39.40 -20.68 7.98
C THR A 85 -39.92 -20.20 9.35
N PRO A 86 -39.12 -19.51 10.18
CA PRO A 86 -39.62 -18.89 11.39
C PRO A 86 -40.49 -17.69 11.02
N LYS A 87 -41.76 -17.72 11.45
CA LYS A 87 -42.66 -16.56 11.41
C LYS A 87 -42.07 -15.48 12.31
N HIS A 88 -41.39 -14.51 11.73
CA HIS A 88 -40.91 -13.33 12.42
C HIS A 88 -42.09 -12.38 12.61
N THR A 89 -42.62 -12.34 13.83
CA THR A 89 -43.50 -11.26 14.27
C THR A 89 -42.68 -9.96 14.29
N PRO A 90 -43.19 -8.83 13.79
CA PRO A 90 -42.48 -7.55 13.85
C PRO A 90 -42.34 -7.14 15.31
N GLN A 91 -41.16 -7.35 15.88
CA GLN A 91 -40.84 -6.81 17.19
C GLN A 91 -40.45 -5.34 16.96
N GLU A 92 -41.37 -4.46 17.31
CA GLU A 92 -41.19 -3.02 17.28
C GLU A 92 -40.12 -2.64 18.33
N PHE A 93 -38.87 -2.54 17.87
CA PHE A 93 -37.78 -2.11 18.72
C PHE A 93 -37.93 -0.60 18.96
N ALA A 94 -38.54 -0.25 20.09
CA ALA A 94 -38.56 1.13 20.58
C ALA A 94 -37.11 1.58 20.78
N ILE A 95 -36.63 2.45 19.89
CA ILE A 95 -35.29 3.03 19.98
C ILE A 95 -35.26 3.92 21.24
N PRO A 96 -34.35 3.67 22.20
CA PRO A 96 -34.24 4.48 23.39
C PRO A 96 -33.91 5.92 23.02
N SER A 97 -34.67 6.89 23.56
CA SER A 97 -34.47 8.32 23.32
C SER A 97 -33.08 8.84 23.74
N SER A 98 -32.38 8.11 24.61
CA SER A 98 -30.99 8.41 24.98
C SER A 98 -30.01 8.29 23.81
N ILE A 99 -30.24 7.34 22.89
CA ILE A 99 -29.38 7.14 21.72
C ILE A 99 -29.54 8.30 20.73
N LEU A 100 -30.77 8.79 20.55
CA LEU A 100 -31.06 9.95 19.69
C LEU A 100 -30.38 11.22 20.22
N LYS A 101 -30.46 11.48 21.53
CA LYS A 101 -29.77 12.62 22.17
C LYS A 101 -28.24 12.53 22.03
N GLN A 102 -27.67 11.34 22.19
CA GLN A 102 -26.22 11.15 22.08
C GLN A 102 -25.71 11.36 20.64
N LEU A 103 -26.51 10.99 19.63
CA LEU A 103 -26.22 11.26 18.22
C LEU A 103 -26.26 12.76 17.93
N GLU A 104 -27.31 13.45 18.38
CA GLU A 104 -27.46 14.91 18.20
C GLU A 104 -26.32 15.70 18.86
N GLU A 105 -25.91 15.31 20.08
CA GLU A 105 -24.77 15.93 20.77
C GLU A 105 -23.44 15.68 20.04
N SER A 106 -23.27 14.51 19.41
CA SER A 106 -22.06 14.18 18.66
C SER A 106 -21.92 15.01 17.37
N ILE A 107 -23.03 15.32 16.70
CA ILE A 107 -23.07 16.12 15.47
C ILE A 107 -22.74 17.58 15.79
N ALA A 108 -23.36 18.15 16.82
CA ALA A 108 -23.11 19.53 17.24
C ALA A 108 -21.64 19.77 17.67
N LYS A 109 -20.97 18.73 18.19
CA LYS A 109 -19.56 18.81 18.63
C LYS A 109 -18.56 18.75 17.49
N ILE A 110 -18.96 18.25 16.31
CA ILE A 110 -18.12 18.21 15.10
C ILE A 110 -18.16 19.58 14.40
N GLU A 111 -19.33 20.20 14.25
CA GLU A 111 -19.47 21.52 13.60
C GLU A 111 -18.67 22.64 14.30
N GLN A 112 -18.52 22.59 15.63
CA GLN A 112 -17.80 23.64 16.36
C GLN A 112 -16.27 23.62 16.24
N LYS A 113 -15.68 22.60 15.60
CA LYS A 113 -14.21 22.46 15.51
C LYS A 113 -13.60 22.84 14.16
N ASP A 114 -14.41 23.16 13.15
CA ASP A 114 -13.90 23.34 11.78
C ASP A 114 -13.50 24.79 11.40
N ASP A 115 -13.69 25.77 12.28
CA ASP A 115 -13.45 27.19 11.92
C ASP A 115 -12.00 27.70 12.05
N LYS A 116 -11.01 26.87 12.43
CA LYS A 116 -9.64 27.40 12.68
C LYS A 116 -8.46 26.79 11.93
N GLN A 117 -8.64 25.85 11.01
CA GLN A 117 -7.47 25.41 10.22
C GLN A 117 -7.81 24.78 8.87
N CYS A 118 -8.20 25.60 7.90
CA CYS A 118 -7.93 25.29 6.50
C CYS A 118 -7.65 26.58 5.73
N LYS A 119 -6.37 26.90 5.60
CA LYS A 119 -5.90 27.76 4.50
C LYS A 119 -6.21 27.00 3.22
N SER A 120 -7.17 27.54 2.48
CA SER A 120 -7.71 27.01 1.24
C SER A 120 -6.62 26.80 0.20
N SER A 121 -6.38 25.54 -0.17
CA SER A 121 -5.81 25.25 -1.48
C SER A 121 -6.91 25.43 -2.51
N THR A 122 -6.70 26.38 -3.43
CA THR A 122 -7.60 26.69 -4.54
C THR A 122 -7.80 25.44 -5.40
N ILE A 123 -8.97 24.82 -5.25
CA ILE A 123 -9.42 23.77 -6.16
C ILE A 123 -10.08 24.47 -7.35
N VAL A 124 -9.33 24.61 -8.44
CA VAL A 124 -9.92 24.95 -9.74
C VAL A 124 -10.58 23.69 -10.30
N THR A 125 -11.90 23.78 -10.46
CA THR A 125 -12.77 22.79 -11.10
C THR A 125 -12.97 23.17 -12.56
N ALA A 126 -12.58 22.30 -13.50
CA ALA A 126 -13.31 22.02 -14.74
C ALA A 126 -12.60 20.90 -15.52
N SER A 127 -13.41 19.97 -16.04
CA SER A 127 -13.10 18.85 -16.93
C SER A 127 -13.04 17.48 -16.25
N LEU A 128 -14.07 16.68 -16.55
CA LEU A 128 -14.24 15.27 -16.23
C LEU A 128 -13.13 14.43 -16.90
N SER A 129 -12.00 14.30 -16.23
CA SER A 129 -10.95 13.32 -16.54
C SER A 129 -10.10 13.19 -15.28
N SER A 130 -10.08 11.99 -14.68
CA SER A 130 -9.26 11.55 -13.53
C SER A 130 -8.44 12.65 -12.84
N LYS A 131 -8.97 13.21 -11.75
CA LYS A 131 -8.27 14.27 -11.00
C LYS A 131 -7.18 13.64 -10.15
N VAL A 132 -5.92 13.95 -10.45
CA VAL A 132 -4.77 13.56 -9.64
C VAL A 132 -4.41 14.74 -8.73
N VAL A 133 -4.56 14.57 -7.42
CA VAL A 133 -4.15 15.56 -6.43
C VAL A 133 -2.80 15.14 -5.87
N VAL A 134 -1.81 16.03 -5.93
CA VAL A 134 -0.47 15.77 -5.38
C VAL A 134 -0.28 16.58 -4.12
N THR A 135 -0.01 15.90 -3.02
CA THR A 135 0.38 16.53 -1.76
C THR A 135 1.85 16.24 -1.55
N SER A 136 2.73 17.18 -1.95
CA SER A 136 4.14 17.15 -1.55
C SER A 136 4.25 17.61 -0.11
N ALA A 137 4.88 16.83 0.76
CA ALA A 137 5.14 17.22 2.15
C ALA A 137 6.39 18.11 2.28
N GLN A 138 7.05 18.47 1.18
CA GLN A 138 8.27 19.27 1.17
C GLN A 138 8.08 20.47 0.25
N GLU A 139 7.90 21.64 0.86
CA GLU A 139 7.72 22.93 0.19
C GLU A 139 9.09 23.49 -0.27
N GLU A 140 9.67 22.89 -1.31
CA GLU A 140 10.75 23.55 -2.06
C GLU A 140 10.16 24.12 -3.36
N PRO A 141 10.44 25.39 -3.70
CA PRO A 141 9.77 26.09 -4.80
C PRO A 141 10.03 25.47 -6.19
N THR A 142 11.14 24.74 -6.37
CA THR A 142 11.47 24.12 -7.67
C THR A 142 10.62 22.90 -7.97
N LEU A 143 10.30 22.09 -6.94
CA LEU A 143 9.50 20.86 -7.03
C LEU A 143 8.12 21.06 -7.68
N SER A 144 7.59 22.28 -7.69
CA SER A 144 6.32 22.63 -8.32
C SER A 144 6.28 22.29 -9.82
N SER A 145 7.37 22.53 -10.55
CA SER A 145 7.43 22.34 -12.00
C SER A 145 7.47 20.86 -12.41
N TYR A 146 8.26 20.07 -11.68
CA TYR A 146 8.34 18.64 -11.86
C TYR A 146 7.03 17.95 -11.48
N THR A 147 6.41 18.38 -10.37
CA THR A 147 5.13 17.85 -9.92
C THR A 147 4.04 18.04 -10.97
N ALA A 148 3.97 19.21 -11.61
CA ALA A 148 3.01 19.45 -12.70
C ALA A 148 3.23 18.50 -13.90
N SER A 149 4.49 18.26 -14.26
CA SER A 149 4.86 17.33 -15.33
C SER A 149 4.52 15.88 -14.97
N LEU A 150 4.77 15.49 -13.72
CA LEU A 150 4.44 14.18 -13.17
C LEU A 150 2.92 13.93 -13.24
N VAL A 151 2.12 14.89 -12.75
CA VAL A 151 0.66 14.83 -12.79
C VAL A 151 0.15 14.65 -14.20
N LYS A 152 0.65 15.47 -15.14
CA LYS A 152 0.25 15.44 -16.54
C LYS A 152 0.48 14.08 -17.19
N VAL A 153 1.65 13.47 -16.95
CA VAL A 153 1.97 12.15 -17.51
C VAL A 153 1.10 11.06 -16.87
N LEU A 154 0.93 11.10 -15.54
CA LEU A 154 0.12 10.11 -14.84
C LEU A 154 -1.36 10.19 -15.23
N SER A 155 -1.92 11.40 -15.40
CA SER A 155 -3.32 11.57 -15.82
C SER A 155 -3.56 11.12 -17.26
N GLN A 156 -2.54 11.17 -18.12
CA GLN A 156 -2.64 10.69 -19.51
C GLN A 156 -2.51 9.17 -19.61
N MET A 157 -1.65 8.57 -18.78
CA MET A 157 -1.31 7.15 -18.87
C MET A 157 -2.21 6.24 -18.02
N LEU A 158 -2.87 6.79 -17.00
CA LEU A 158 -3.69 6.02 -16.08
C LEU A 158 -5.16 6.41 -16.22
N GLN A 159 -6.00 5.41 -16.45
CA GLN A 159 -7.45 5.53 -16.42
C GLN A 159 -7.98 4.53 -15.41
N LEU A 160 -8.59 5.03 -14.34
CA LEU A 160 -9.15 4.17 -13.30
C LEU A 160 -10.38 3.43 -13.86
N PRO A 161 -10.43 2.09 -13.78
CA PRO A 161 -11.55 1.31 -14.32
C PRO A 161 -12.84 1.47 -13.51
N GLU A 162 -12.74 1.78 -12.21
CA GLU A 162 -13.90 1.99 -11.33
C GLU A 162 -13.87 3.37 -10.67
N TYR A 163 -15.00 3.74 -10.06
CA TYR A 163 -15.10 4.92 -9.20
C TYR A 163 -14.42 4.71 -7.85
N GLY A 164 -14.00 5.82 -7.26
CA GLY A 164 -13.44 5.86 -5.92
C GLY A 164 -12.04 6.47 -5.86
N GLU A 165 -11.58 6.62 -4.63
CA GLU A 165 -10.30 7.23 -4.30
C GLU A 165 -9.22 6.18 -3.99
N VAL A 166 -8.01 6.41 -4.51
CA VAL A 166 -6.81 5.64 -4.14
C VAL A 166 -5.66 6.59 -3.84
N LYS A 167 -5.17 6.52 -2.61
CA LYS A 167 -4.01 7.26 -2.13
C LYS A 167 -2.79 6.35 -2.09
N ILE A 168 -1.74 6.73 -2.81
CA ILE A 168 -0.50 5.98 -2.90
C ILE A 168 0.71 6.85 -2.55
N LYS A 169 1.77 6.19 -2.12
CA LYS A 169 3.09 6.76 -1.93
C LYS A 169 4.04 6.07 -2.89
N ILE A 170 4.70 6.84 -3.76
CA ILE A 170 5.67 6.31 -4.73
C ILE A 170 7.05 6.91 -4.47
N LYS A 171 8.08 6.09 -4.67
CA LYS A 171 9.48 6.52 -4.66
C LYS A 171 10.00 6.49 -6.08
N VAL A 172 10.51 7.62 -6.56
CA VAL A 172 10.94 7.82 -7.94
C VAL A 172 12.44 8.10 -7.97
N SER A 173 13.13 7.36 -8.85
CA SER A 173 14.54 7.58 -9.13
C SER A 173 14.76 8.84 -10.00
N PRO A 174 15.96 9.44 -9.98
CA PRO A 174 16.29 10.58 -10.86
C PRO A 174 16.09 10.28 -12.36
N ALA A 175 16.19 9.01 -12.75
CA ALA A 175 15.96 8.54 -14.11
C ALA A 175 14.48 8.46 -14.51
N GLY A 176 13.54 8.75 -13.60
CA GLY A 176 12.10 8.66 -13.83
C GLY A 176 11.52 7.25 -13.67
N LYS A 177 12.27 6.30 -13.10
CA LYS A 177 11.73 4.97 -12.76
C LYS A 177 11.12 4.95 -11.36
N ILE A 178 9.97 4.31 -11.21
CA ILE A 178 9.36 4.04 -9.90
C ILE A 178 10.13 2.88 -9.25
N LEU A 179 10.73 3.15 -8.09
CA LEU A 179 11.50 2.19 -7.30
C LEU A 179 10.63 1.45 -6.28
N GLU A 180 9.70 2.17 -5.67
CA GLU A 180 8.80 1.65 -4.64
C GLU A 180 7.40 2.23 -4.83
N LEU A 181 6.39 1.38 -4.64
CA LEU A 181 4.99 1.74 -4.68
C LEU A 181 4.31 1.18 -3.44
N LEU A 182 3.70 2.07 -2.65
CA LEU A 182 2.99 1.74 -1.43
C LEU A 182 1.58 2.32 -1.49
N VAL A 183 0.57 1.47 -1.42
CA VAL A 183 -0.84 1.91 -1.36
C VAL A 183 -1.17 2.25 0.09
N LEU A 184 -1.48 3.52 0.37
CA LEU A 184 -1.84 4.00 1.70
C LEU A 184 -3.33 3.76 1.98
N GLN A 185 -4.20 4.05 1.00
CA GLN A 185 -5.64 3.92 1.11
C GLN A 185 -6.24 3.61 -0.26
N ALA A 186 -7.26 2.74 -0.31
CA ALA A 186 -7.97 2.44 -1.55
C ALA A 186 -9.43 2.09 -1.23
N GLU A 187 -10.36 2.77 -1.88
CA GLU A 187 -11.80 2.46 -1.79
C GLU A 187 -12.17 1.28 -2.69
N SER A 188 -11.67 1.26 -3.93
CA SER A 188 -11.86 0.14 -4.86
C SER A 188 -10.65 -0.79 -4.90
N LYS A 189 -10.90 -2.09 -4.70
CA LYS A 189 -9.89 -3.15 -4.85
C LYS A 189 -9.43 -3.30 -6.30
N ILE A 190 -10.31 -3.05 -7.27
CA ILE A 190 -9.99 -3.15 -8.70
C ILE A 190 -9.08 -2.00 -9.10
N ASN A 191 -9.37 -0.77 -8.65
CA ASN A 191 -8.49 0.39 -8.85
C ASN A 191 -7.11 0.19 -8.20
N LYS A 192 -7.06 -0.36 -6.99
CA LYS A 192 -5.81 -0.73 -6.33
C LYS A 192 -4.96 -1.68 -7.20
N LEU A 193 -5.54 -2.80 -7.63
CA LEU A 193 -4.85 -3.81 -8.44
C LEU A 193 -4.41 -3.25 -9.80
N TYR A 194 -5.24 -2.38 -10.39
CA TYR A 194 -4.92 -1.68 -11.63
C TYR A 194 -3.66 -0.82 -11.46
N LEU A 195 -3.62 0.03 -10.43
CA LEU A 195 -2.47 0.89 -10.16
C LEU A 195 -1.20 0.09 -9.86
N GLU A 196 -1.29 -0.97 -9.04
CA GLU A 196 -0.14 -1.85 -8.73
C GLU A 196 0.45 -2.53 -9.97
N ARG A 197 -0.39 -2.87 -10.97
CA ARG A 197 0.06 -3.50 -12.22
C ARG A 197 0.58 -2.50 -13.25
N HIS A 198 -0.03 -1.32 -13.35
CA HIS A 198 0.27 -0.37 -14.41
C HIS A 198 1.37 0.62 -14.03
N LEU A 199 1.40 1.14 -12.80
CA LEU A 199 2.38 2.15 -12.40
C LEU A 199 3.85 1.72 -12.59
N PRO A 200 4.29 0.51 -12.19
CA PRO A 200 5.69 0.11 -12.35
C PRO A 200 6.19 0.10 -13.80
N ASN A 201 5.26 0.02 -14.77
CA ASN A 201 5.58 -0.02 -16.20
C ASN A 201 5.65 1.38 -16.82
N ILE A 202 5.28 2.44 -16.09
CA ILE A 202 5.30 3.81 -16.59
C ILE A 202 6.69 4.42 -16.40
N VAL A 203 7.20 5.06 -17.46
CA VAL A 203 8.42 5.86 -17.40
C VAL A 203 8.04 7.32 -17.16
N LEU A 204 8.46 7.86 -16.01
CA LEU A 204 8.22 9.23 -15.64
C LEU A 204 9.26 10.16 -16.27
N PRO A 205 8.95 11.46 -16.46
CA PRO A 205 9.93 12.43 -16.90
C PRO A 205 11.13 12.45 -15.93
N LYS A 206 12.32 12.69 -16.48
CA LYS A 206 13.53 12.82 -15.65
C LYS A 206 13.45 14.09 -14.81
N CYS A 207 13.83 13.98 -13.53
CA CYS A 207 13.94 15.16 -12.68
C CYS A 207 15.22 15.90 -13.06
N ASN A 208 15.09 16.94 -13.91
CA ASN A 208 16.22 17.72 -14.41
C ASN A 208 16.76 18.73 -13.38
N GLU A 209 16.17 18.78 -12.19
CA GLU A 209 16.61 19.69 -11.16
C GLU A 209 17.98 19.24 -10.64
N LYS A 210 18.94 20.16 -10.67
CA LYS A 210 20.29 20.04 -10.09
C LYS A 210 20.28 19.78 -8.56
N VAL A 211 19.11 19.54 -8.00
CA VAL A 211 18.82 19.18 -6.61
C VAL A 211 19.31 17.74 -6.42
N THR A 212 20.62 17.62 -6.17
CA THR A 212 21.31 16.42 -5.66
C THR A 212 21.09 15.13 -6.47
N LEU A 213 22.07 14.81 -7.32
CA LEU A 213 22.14 13.67 -8.26
C LEU A 213 21.74 12.28 -7.72
N ASN A 214 21.60 12.08 -6.41
CA ASN A 214 21.40 10.77 -5.79
C ASN A 214 20.14 10.67 -4.92
N ASN A 215 19.32 11.71 -4.85
CA ASN A 215 18.18 11.70 -3.94
C ASN A 215 16.94 11.15 -4.63
N GLU A 216 16.58 9.93 -4.25
CA GLU A 216 15.30 9.33 -4.55
C GLU A 216 14.18 10.21 -3.96
N GLN A 217 13.23 10.62 -4.79
CA GLN A 217 12.14 11.50 -4.36
C GLN A 217 10.90 10.69 -4.05
N THR A 218 10.19 11.08 -2.99
CA THR A 218 8.99 10.37 -2.55
C THR A 218 7.78 11.27 -2.70
N PHE A 219 6.77 10.80 -3.43
CA PHE A 219 5.54 11.51 -3.71
C PHE A 219 4.36 10.81 -3.07
N THR A 220 3.43 11.59 -2.52
CA THR A 220 2.11 11.09 -2.12
C THR A 220 1.09 11.62 -3.12
N LEU A 221 0.44 10.69 -3.81
CA LEU A 221 -0.50 10.96 -4.88
C LEU A 221 -1.86 10.41 -4.50
N THR A 222 -2.91 11.19 -4.76
CA THR A 222 -4.29 10.75 -4.64
C THR A 222 -4.92 10.73 -6.04
N PHE A 223 -5.40 9.55 -6.44
CA PHE A 223 -6.15 9.35 -7.68
C PHE A 223 -7.63 9.27 -7.35
N CYS A 224 -8.41 10.15 -7.96
CA CYS A 224 -9.87 10.16 -7.81
C CYS A 224 -10.52 10.00 -9.17
N ASN A 225 -11.42 9.02 -9.28
CA ASN A 225 -12.37 8.93 -10.38
C ASN A 225 -13.75 9.34 -9.88
N VAL A 226 -14.19 10.55 -10.26
CA VAL A 226 -15.47 11.16 -9.88
C VAL A 226 -16.34 11.31 -11.13
N LEU A 227 -17.61 10.94 -11.01
CA LEU A 227 -18.66 11.06 -12.03
C LEU A 227 -18.97 12.52 -12.38
#